data_AF-A0A3D1QS14-F1
#
_entry.id   AF-A0A3D1QS14-F1
#
_cell.length_a   1.000
_cell.length_b   1.000
_cell.length_c   1.000
_cell.angle_alpha   90.00
_cell.angle_beta   90.00
_cell.angle_gamma   90.00
#
_symmetry.space_group_name_H-M   'P 1'
#
loop_
_entity.id
_entity.type
_entity.pdbx_description
1 polymer ?
#
loop_
_entity_poly.entity_id
_entity_poly.type
_entity_poly.pdbx_seq_one_letter_code
_entity_poly.pdbx_strand_id
1 'polypeptide(L)'
;MFAADPRITHIPALREQVVSLSASLNKPHIAVPGRAAQEVQAYVVGIVAGGGFSLFVYLFLTSTFEAVVYVDHDRLRVDAQGYKDVETEAMAFLESMGFMMEPLNFRRLSPEQQDEVMKNVPCFTKDLKALAAAAAPREGAEQVDPPQLRLARLLAAF
;
A
#
# COMPACT_ATOMS: atom_id res chain seq x y z
N MET A 1 -8.34 20.63 3.01
CA MET A 1 -8.50 19.58 4.06
C MET A 1 -8.78 18.25 3.37
N PHE A 2 -8.25 17.13 3.88
CA PHE A 2 -8.49 15.81 3.31
C PHE A 2 -9.93 15.33 3.50
N ALA A 3 -10.55 14.89 2.40
CA ALA A 3 -11.87 14.27 2.39
C ALA A 3 -11.86 13.03 1.50
N ALA A 4 -12.69 12.03 1.85
CA ALA A 4 -12.79 10.80 1.08
C ALA A 4 -13.46 11.06 -0.28
N ASP A 5 -12.82 10.61 -1.36
CA ASP A 5 -13.38 10.65 -2.71
C ASP A 5 -13.74 9.23 -3.19
N PRO A 6 -15.02 8.84 -3.17
CA PRO A 6 -15.44 7.49 -3.52
C PRO A 6 -15.26 7.16 -5.01
N ARG A 7 -14.96 8.16 -5.84
CA ARG A 7 -14.69 7.97 -7.28
C ARG A 7 -13.30 7.38 -7.52
N ILE A 8 -12.41 7.47 -6.53
CA ILE A 8 -11.03 6.98 -6.62
C ILE A 8 -10.92 5.67 -5.84
N THR A 9 -10.64 4.58 -6.56
CA THR A 9 -10.49 3.24 -5.97
C THR A 9 -9.04 2.74 -5.97
N HIS A 10 -8.20 3.34 -6.80
CA HIS A 10 -6.76 3.09 -6.95
C HIS A 10 -6.13 4.36 -7.52
N ILE A 11 -4.81 4.47 -7.41
CA ILE A 11 -4.04 5.59 -7.95
C ILE A 11 -3.52 5.19 -9.34
N PRO A 12 -4.09 5.73 -10.44
CA PRO A 12 -3.66 5.39 -11.80
C PRO A 12 -2.39 6.17 -12.13
N ALA A 13 -1.24 5.67 -11.67
CA ALA A 13 0.05 6.27 -11.90
C ALA A 13 0.98 5.33 -12.66
N LEU A 14 1.79 5.89 -13.56
CA LEU A 14 2.99 5.24 -14.08
C LEU A 14 4.15 5.39 -13.10
N ARG A 15 5.13 4.50 -13.19
CA ARG A 15 6.34 4.52 -12.36
C ARG A 15 7.03 5.88 -12.36
N GLU A 16 7.16 6.48 -13.54
CA GLU A 16 7.81 7.77 -13.74
C GLU A 16 7.04 8.93 -13.12
N GLN A 17 5.76 8.74 -12.82
CA GLN A 17 4.90 9.75 -12.22
C GLN A 17 4.95 9.73 -10.69
N VAL A 18 5.26 8.60 -10.04
CA VAL A 18 5.29 8.50 -8.57
C VAL A 18 6.48 9.28 -8.00
N VAL A 19 6.26 10.39 -7.29
CA VAL A 19 7.34 11.23 -6.73
C VAL A 19 7.69 10.88 -5.30
N SER A 20 6.72 10.47 -4.49
CA SER A 20 6.94 9.91 -3.17
C SER A 20 5.94 8.80 -2.88
N LEU A 21 6.35 7.87 -2.04
CA LEU A 21 5.53 6.76 -1.56
C LEU A 21 5.94 6.47 -0.12
N SER A 22 4.96 6.54 0.77
CA SER A 22 5.11 6.17 2.18
C SER A 22 4.04 5.15 2.55
N ALA A 23 4.36 4.26 3.49
CA ALA A 23 3.44 3.23 3.98
C ALA A 23 3.42 3.24 5.50
N SER A 24 2.31 2.79 6.10
CA SER A 24 2.25 2.63 7.54
C SER A 24 3.08 1.42 8.02
N LEU A 25 3.80 1.58 9.12
CA LEU A 25 4.50 0.50 9.81
C LEU A 25 3.55 -0.36 10.64
N ASN A 26 2.49 0.26 11.14
CA ASN A 26 1.45 -0.37 11.93
C ASN A 26 0.13 -0.49 11.16
N LYS A 27 -0.77 -1.30 11.70
CA LYS A 27 -2.15 -1.47 11.21
C LYS A 27 -3.15 -1.21 12.34
N PRO A 28 -3.38 0.07 12.71
CA PRO A 28 -4.30 0.38 13.79
C PRO A 28 -5.72 -0.09 13.43
N HIS A 29 -6.49 -0.43 14.46
CA HIS A 29 -7.90 -0.76 14.31
C HIS A 29 -8.72 0.53 14.35
N ILE A 30 -9.21 0.97 13.20
CA ILE A 30 -9.92 2.26 13.07
C ILE A 30 -11.29 2.08 12.41
N ALA A 31 -12.22 2.96 12.76
CA ALA A 31 -13.51 3.08 12.08
C ALA A 31 -13.41 4.14 10.99
N VAL A 32 -13.54 3.73 9.74
CA VAL A 32 -13.63 4.64 8.58
C VAL A 32 -15.11 4.95 8.31
N PRO A 33 -15.51 6.21 8.02
CA PRO A 33 -16.91 6.56 7.79
C PRO A 33 -17.60 5.64 6.78
N GLY A 34 -18.75 5.08 7.17
CA GLY A 34 -19.52 4.15 6.34
C GLY A 34 -18.99 2.72 6.31
N ARG A 35 -17.98 2.37 7.10
CA ARG A 35 -17.39 1.02 7.19
C ARG A 35 -17.28 0.55 8.64
N ALA A 36 -17.25 -0.76 8.82
CA ALA A 36 -16.98 -1.36 10.13
C ALA A 36 -15.51 -1.12 10.53
N ALA A 37 -15.28 -1.00 11.84
CA ALA A 37 -13.94 -0.92 12.39
C ALA A 37 -13.14 -2.19 12.06
N GLN A 38 -11.93 -2.00 11.57
CA GLN A 38 -11.02 -3.09 11.19
C GLN A 38 -9.58 -2.60 11.19
N GLU A 39 -8.63 -3.53 11.04
CA GLU A 39 -7.24 -3.17 10.76
C GLU A 39 -7.13 -2.47 9.40
N VAL A 40 -6.39 -1.37 9.38
CA VAL A 40 -6.18 -0.58 8.17
C VAL A 40 -4.69 -0.41 7.94
N GLN A 41 -4.26 -0.54 6.69
CA GLN A 41 -2.92 -0.18 6.24
C GLN A 41 -3.02 1.13 5.47
N ALA A 42 -2.18 2.11 5.79
CA ALA A 42 -2.19 3.41 5.11
C ALA A 42 -1.01 3.57 4.15
N TYR A 43 -1.24 4.37 3.11
CA TYR A 43 -0.23 4.81 2.17
C TYR A 43 -0.41 6.30 1.86
N VAL A 44 0.71 7.00 1.64
CA VAL A 44 0.73 8.34 1.04
C VAL A 44 1.41 8.23 -0.30
N VAL A 45 0.72 8.67 -1.36
CA VAL A 45 1.21 8.60 -2.73
C VAL A 45 1.25 10.00 -3.32
N GLY A 46 2.44 10.49 -3.60
CA GLY A 46 2.65 11.70 -4.39
C GLY A 46 2.88 11.34 -5.85
N ILE A 47 2.21 12.03 -6.78
CA ILE A 47 2.44 11.88 -8.21
C ILE A 47 2.68 13.23 -8.89
N VAL A 48 3.41 13.22 -10.01
CA VAL A 48 3.51 14.35 -10.94
C VAL A 48 2.74 14.03 -12.21
N ALA A 49 1.77 14.89 -12.56
CA ALA A 49 0.96 14.74 -13.76
C ALA A 49 0.40 16.10 -14.22
N GLY A 50 0.36 16.32 -15.54
CA GLY A 50 -0.25 17.52 -16.12
C GLY A 50 0.38 18.84 -15.65
N GLY A 51 1.71 18.84 -15.43
CA GLY A 51 2.47 20.04 -15.06
C GLY A 51 2.42 20.42 -13.58
N GLY A 52 1.86 19.59 -12.70
CA GLY A 52 1.88 19.80 -11.25
C GLY A 52 1.91 18.50 -10.46
N PHE A 53 1.85 18.63 -9.14
CA PHE A 53 1.88 17.52 -8.21
C PHE A 53 0.52 17.30 -7.58
N SER A 54 0.20 16.04 -7.30
CA SER A 54 -1.00 15.62 -6.60
C SER A 54 -0.60 14.64 -5.50
N LEU A 55 -1.32 14.66 -4.38
CA LEU A 55 -1.06 13.77 -3.26
C LEU A 55 -2.36 13.08 -2.83
N PHE A 56 -2.24 11.79 -2.56
CA PHE A 56 -3.34 10.93 -2.16
C PHE A 56 -3.00 10.26 -0.83
N VAL A 57 -3.95 10.25 0.08
CA VAL A 57 -3.93 9.40 1.27
C VAL A 57 -4.80 8.19 0.97
N TYR A 58 -4.22 7.00 1.01
CA TYR A 58 -4.89 5.75 0.64
C TYR A 58 -4.98 4.84 1.85
N LEU A 59 -6.20 4.47 2.24
CA LEU A 59 -6.47 3.51 3.30
C LEU A 59 -6.90 2.17 2.69
N PHE A 60 -6.17 1.13 3.02
CA PHE A 60 -6.48 -0.25 2.66
C PHE A 60 -7.09 -0.98 3.86
N LEU A 61 -8.36 -1.34 3.74
CA LEU A 61 -9.11 -2.08 4.75
C LEU A 61 -8.83 -3.57 4.56
N THR A 62 -7.93 -4.12 5.37
CA THR A 62 -7.28 -5.42 5.11
C THR A 62 -8.23 -6.61 5.20
N SER A 63 -9.27 -6.53 6.04
CA SER A 63 -10.23 -7.63 6.22
C SER A 63 -11.26 -7.70 5.10
N THR A 64 -11.59 -6.56 4.49
CA THR A 64 -12.65 -6.45 3.47
C THR A 64 -12.11 -6.32 2.05
N PHE A 65 -10.80 -6.10 1.90
CA PHE A 65 -10.13 -5.81 0.63
C PHE A 65 -10.73 -4.59 -0.08
N GLU A 66 -11.01 -3.54 0.68
CA GLU A 66 -11.57 -2.29 0.19
C GLU A 66 -10.56 -1.15 0.32
N ALA A 67 -10.72 -0.14 -0.53
CA ALA A 67 -9.98 1.11 -0.48
C ALA A 67 -10.86 2.26 -0.01
N VAL A 68 -10.26 3.20 0.70
CA VAL A 68 -10.79 4.56 0.87
C VAL A 68 -9.68 5.54 0.56
N VAL A 69 -9.90 6.40 -0.44
CA VAL A 69 -8.90 7.40 -0.86
C VAL A 69 -9.35 8.77 -0.42
N TYR A 70 -8.47 9.47 0.29
CA TYR A 70 -8.64 10.86 0.68
C TYR A 70 -7.80 11.77 -0.20
N VAL A 71 -8.39 12.89 -0.58
CA VAL A 71 -7.74 13.95 -1.36
C VAL A 71 -8.00 15.30 -0.71
N ASP A 72 -7.12 16.25 -0.94
CA ASP A 72 -7.42 17.65 -0.69
C ASP A 72 -8.08 18.26 -1.93
N HIS A 73 -9.39 18.46 -1.89
CA HIS A 73 -10.16 18.97 -3.03
C HIS A 73 -9.76 20.39 -3.45
N ASP A 74 -9.25 21.20 -2.52
CA ASP A 74 -8.82 22.58 -2.79
C ASP A 74 -7.41 22.61 -3.40
N ARG A 75 -6.63 21.54 -3.18
CA ARG A 75 -5.22 21.42 -3.59
C ARG A 75 -4.94 20.13 -4.38
N LEU A 76 -5.85 19.79 -5.28
CA LEU A 76 -5.71 18.61 -6.15
C LEU A 76 -4.47 18.66 -7.04
N ARG A 77 -4.05 19.86 -7.43
CA ARG A 77 -2.82 20.09 -8.18
C ARG A 77 -2.09 21.30 -7.62
N VAL A 78 -0.85 21.10 -7.20
CA VAL A 78 0.00 22.12 -6.60
C VAL A 78 1.36 22.16 -7.29
N ASP A 79 2.10 23.24 -7.04
CA ASP A 79 3.51 23.32 -7.42
C ASP A 79 4.39 22.56 -6.41
N ALA A 80 5.71 22.65 -6.57
CA ALA A 80 6.65 21.93 -5.71
C ALA A 80 6.61 22.38 -4.23
N GLN A 81 6.34 23.67 -3.98
CA GLN A 81 6.27 24.19 -2.62
C GLN A 81 4.97 23.75 -1.94
N GLY A 82 3.83 23.96 -2.62
CA GLY A 82 2.54 23.51 -2.13
C GLY A 82 2.47 22.00 -1.94
N TYR A 83 3.22 21.23 -2.74
CA TYR A 83 3.35 19.78 -2.54
C TYR A 83 3.93 19.43 -1.17
N LYS A 84 4.96 20.15 -0.71
CA LYS A 84 5.57 19.90 0.61
C LYS A 84 4.64 20.25 1.76
N ASP A 85 3.83 21.29 1.59
CA ASP A 85 2.82 21.66 2.57
C ASP A 85 1.72 20.59 2.66
N VAL A 86 1.20 20.14 1.51
CA VAL A 86 0.18 19.07 1.46
C VAL A 86 0.73 17.72 1.98
N GLU A 87 1.98 17.39 1.68
CA GLU A 87 2.66 16.18 2.20
C GLU A 87 2.76 16.21 3.72
N THR A 88 3.11 17.36 4.31
CA THR A 88 3.20 17.54 5.77
C THR A 88 1.82 17.37 6.42
N GLU A 89 0.78 17.98 5.84
CA GLU A 89 -0.60 17.85 6.34
C GLU A 89 -1.15 16.41 6.21
N ALA A 90 -0.81 15.71 5.12
CA ALA A 90 -1.21 14.32 4.94
C ALA A 90 -0.62 13.38 6.01
N MET A 91 0.65 13.60 6.35
CA MET A 91 1.33 12.85 7.41
C MET A 91 0.69 13.14 8.76
N ALA A 92 0.47 14.42 9.10
CA ALA A 92 -0.21 14.81 10.34
C ALA A 92 -1.64 14.24 10.43
N PHE A 93 -2.38 14.20 9.32
CA PHE A 93 -3.71 13.59 9.25
C PHE A 93 -3.66 12.09 9.58
N LEU A 94 -2.73 11.35 8.99
CA LEU A 94 -2.55 9.92 9.28
C LEU A 94 -2.07 9.67 10.71
N GLU A 95 -1.12 10.46 11.20
CA GLU A 95 -0.64 10.36 12.59
C GLU A 95 -1.76 10.62 13.60
N SER A 96 -2.68 11.55 13.31
CA SER A 96 -3.86 11.80 14.16
C SER A 96 -4.82 10.61 14.24
N MET A 97 -4.80 9.72 13.24
CA MET A 97 -5.55 8.45 13.25
C MET A 97 -4.76 7.28 13.88
N GLY A 98 -3.53 7.52 14.35
CA GLY A 98 -2.69 6.53 15.01
C GLY A 98 -1.77 5.74 14.06
N PHE A 99 -1.62 6.17 12.81
CA PHE A 99 -0.66 5.56 11.89
C PHE A 99 0.77 6.07 12.17
N MET A 100 1.73 5.15 12.12
CA MET A 100 3.15 5.46 12.06
C MET A 100 3.60 5.26 10.62
N MET A 101 4.07 6.32 9.95
CA MET A 101 4.38 6.28 8.52
C MET A 101 5.88 6.22 8.27
N GLU A 102 6.30 5.43 7.28
CA GLU A 102 7.68 5.36 6.82
C GLU A 102 7.78 5.59 5.31
N PRO A 103 8.75 6.39 4.83
CA PRO A 103 9.00 6.53 3.40
C PRO A 103 9.58 5.23 2.82
N LEU A 104 8.98 4.74 1.74
CA LEU A 104 9.51 3.59 1.01
C LEU A 104 10.70 3.93 0.10
N ASN A 105 11.13 5.19 0.09
CA ASN A 105 12.26 5.68 -0.71
C ASN A 105 12.15 5.31 -2.21
N PHE A 106 10.92 5.27 -2.74
CA PHE A 106 10.61 4.71 -4.07
C PHE A 106 11.54 5.17 -5.19
N ARG A 107 11.83 6.48 -5.27
CA ARG A 107 12.71 7.06 -6.30
C ARG A 107 14.17 6.63 -6.21
N ARG A 108 14.60 6.07 -5.08
CA ARG A 108 15.96 5.55 -4.86
C ARG A 108 16.10 4.08 -5.25
N LEU A 109 15.00 3.39 -5.51
CA LEU A 109 14.97 2.00 -5.97
C LEU A 109 15.33 1.91 -7.46
N SER A 110 15.82 0.75 -7.90
CA SER A 110 15.98 0.47 -9.34
C SER A 110 14.62 0.44 -10.05
N PRO A 111 14.57 0.62 -11.39
CA PRO A 111 13.31 0.52 -12.13
C PRO A 111 12.57 -0.81 -11.90
N GLU A 112 13.30 -1.92 -11.82
CA GLU A 112 12.73 -3.25 -11.59
C GLU A 112 12.12 -3.35 -10.19
N GLN A 113 12.82 -2.82 -9.17
CA GLN A 113 12.33 -2.76 -7.80
C GLN A 113 11.12 -1.82 -7.67
N GLN A 114 11.12 -0.70 -8.39
CA GLN A 114 9.96 0.21 -8.45
C GLN A 114 8.74 -0.51 -9.05
N ASP A 115 8.91 -1.23 -10.15
CA ASP A 115 7.84 -2.02 -10.77
C ASP A 115 7.33 -3.12 -9.82
N GLU A 116 8.24 -3.76 -9.09
CA GLU A 116 7.89 -4.77 -8.08
C GLU A 116 7.10 -4.18 -6.91
N VAL A 117 7.49 -3.00 -6.42
CA VAL A 117 6.72 -2.26 -5.42
C VAL A 117 5.34 -1.90 -5.95
N MET A 118 5.23 -1.36 -7.17
CA MET A 118 3.94 -0.98 -7.74
C MET A 118 2.99 -2.16 -7.94
N LYS A 119 3.52 -3.35 -8.27
CA LYS A 119 2.73 -4.58 -8.40
C LYS A 119 2.19 -5.11 -7.07
N ASN A 120 2.95 -4.92 -5.98
CA ASN A 120 2.64 -5.53 -4.70
C ASN A 120 1.91 -4.58 -3.73
N VAL A 121 1.99 -3.26 -3.96
CA VAL A 121 1.33 -2.29 -3.10
C VAL A 121 -0.14 -2.09 -3.50
N PRO A 122 -1.10 -2.18 -2.57
CA PRO A 122 -2.54 -2.04 -2.83
C PRO A 122 -2.94 -0.77 -3.59
N CYS A 123 -2.27 0.36 -3.34
CA CYS A 123 -2.71 1.66 -3.86
C CYS A 123 -2.66 1.77 -5.39
N PHE A 124 -1.91 0.91 -6.10
CA PHE A 124 -1.84 0.90 -7.55
C PHE A 124 -2.70 -0.18 -8.22
N THR A 125 -3.40 -1.00 -7.43
CA THR A 125 -4.15 -2.16 -7.95
C THR A 125 -5.66 -1.95 -7.83
N LYS A 126 -6.39 -2.09 -8.94
CA LYS A 126 -7.86 -1.99 -8.97
C LYS A 126 -8.54 -3.20 -8.32
N ASP A 127 -8.00 -4.40 -8.50
CA ASP A 127 -8.55 -5.64 -7.94
C ASP A 127 -7.75 -6.08 -6.70
N LEU A 128 -8.16 -5.56 -5.55
CA LEU A 128 -7.52 -5.82 -4.26
C LEU A 128 -7.73 -7.27 -3.78
N LYS A 129 -8.79 -7.94 -4.24
CA LYS A 129 -9.03 -9.35 -3.91
C LYS A 129 -8.06 -10.24 -4.66
N ALA A 130 -7.83 -9.97 -5.95
CA ALA A 130 -6.82 -10.68 -6.72
C ALA A 130 -5.40 -10.47 -6.15
N LEU A 131 -5.06 -9.24 -5.73
CA LEU A 131 -3.79 -8.95 -5.08
C LEU A 131 -3.61 -9.78 -3.80
N ALA A 132 -4.64 -9.84 -2.94
CA ALA A 132 -4.61 -10.62 -1.72
C ALA A 132 -4.47 -12.12 -1.99
N ALA A 133 -5.18 -12.65 -3.00
CA ALA A 133 -5.06 -14.05 -3.41
C ALA A 133 -3.65 -14.40 -3.92
N ALA A 134 -2.97 -13.46 -4.59
CA ALA A 134 -1.59 -13.65 -5.05
C ALA A 134 -0.56 -13.64 -3.91
N ALA A 135 -0.85 -12.90 -2.82
CA ALA A 135 0.01 -12.79 -1.65
C ALA A 135 -0.19 -13.91 -0.61
N ALA A 136 -1.31 -14.64 -0.69
CA ALA A 136 -1.59 -15.76 0.21
C ALA A 136 -0.52 -16.85 0.05
N PRO A 137 -0.01 -17.46 1.15
CA PRO A 137 0.89 -18.59 1.07
C PRO A 137 0.24 -19.68 0.22
N ARG A 138 0.93 -20.14 -0.83
CA ARG A 138 0.50 -21.32 -1.57
C ARG A 138 0.64 -22.52 -0.63
N GLU A 139 -0.45 -22.91 0.01
CA GLU A 139 -0.54 -24.22 0.68
C GLU A 139 -0.28 -25.28 -0.40
N GLY A 140 0.93 -25.85 -0.39
CA GLY A 140 1.37 -26.78 -1.43
C GLY A 140 2.81 -26.63 -1.91
N ALA A 141 3.67 -25.85 -1.24
CA ALA A 141 5.11 -26.08 -1.37
C ALA A 141 5.41 -27.44 -0.72
N GLU A 142 5.37 -28.49 -1.54
CA GLU A 142 5.77 -29.85 -1.22
C GLU A 142 7.07 -29.80 -0.43
N GLN A 143 6.99 -30.11 0.88
CA GLN A 143 8.18 -30.36 1.69
C GLN A 143 8.87 -31.57 1.07
N VAL A 144 9.86 -31.30 0.21
CA VAL A 144 10.80 -32.31 -0.23
C VAL A 144 11.58 -32.70 1.01
N ASP A 145 11.10 -33.74 1.71
CA ASP A 145 11.80 -34.35 2.84
C ASP A 145 13.26 -34.57 2.43
N PRO A 146 14.24 -34.01 3.16
CA PRO A 146 15.65 -34.23 2.85
C PRO A 146 15.93 -35.74 2.85
N PRO A 147 16.78 -36.24 1.93
CA PRO A 147 16.98 -37.68 1.71
C PRO A 147 17.39 -38.45 2.97
N GLN A 148 17.95 -37.75 3.96
CA GLN A 148 18.34 -38.25 5.27
C GLN A 148 17.12 -38.72 6.10
N LEU A 149 15.98 -38.02 6.02
CA LEU A 149 14.73 -38.41 6.70
C LEU A 149 14.07 -39.63 6.03
N ARG A 150 14.24 -39.77 4.71
CA ARG A 150 13.73 -40.94 3.96
C ARG A 150 14.48 -42.21 4.33
N LEU A 151 15.80 -42.14 4.53
CA LEU A 151 16.61 -43.28 4.93
C LEU A 151 16.31 -43.73 6.37
N ALA A 152 16.11 -42.78 7.29
CA ALA A 152 15.77 -43.08 8.69
C ALA A 152 14.43 -43.82 8.83
N ARG A 153 13.42 -43.46 8.02
CA ARG A 153 12.13 -44.17 8.00
C ARG A 153 12.20 -45.56 7.40
N LEU A 154 13.12 -45.81 6.46
CA LEU A 154 13.30 -47.11 5.81
C LEU A 154 14.06 -48.10 6.72
N LEU A 155 14.95 -47.60 7.57
CA LEU A 155 15.71 -48.39 8.55
C LEU A 155 14.91 -48.69 9.82
N ALA A 156 13.93 -47.86 10.17
CA ALA A 156 13.05 -48.10 11.31
C ALA A 156 11.90 -49.10 11.03
N ALA A 157 11.80 -49.61 9.80
CA ALA A 157 10.77 -50.54 9.35
C ALA A 157 11.24 -52.01 9.29
N PHE A 158 12.43 -52.32 9.84
CA PHE A 158 12.97 -53.67 9.98
C PHE A 158 13.31 -53.97 11.44
#